data_AF-M2TL60-F1
#
_entry.id   AF-M2TL60-F1
#
_cell.length_a   1.000
_cell.length_b   1.000
_cell.length_c   1.000
_cell.angle_alpha   90.00
_cell.angle_beta   90.00
_cell.angle_gamma   90.00
#
_symmetry.space_group_name_H-M   'P 1'
#
loop_
_entity.id
_entity.type
_entity.pdbx_description
1 polymer ?
#
loop_
_entity_poly.entity_id
_entity_poly.type
_entity_poly.pdbx_seq_one_letter_code
_entity_poly.pdbx_strand_id
1 'polypeptide(L)'
;MELDENTACEHSDIQRQLEHRELVEIVSRVLTKMPVLRRKVFVSRRVHGLSSKEAAGEFGLTPGAVDMHVARAVLDLHRAMELIEKRADV
;
A
#
# COMPACT_ATOMS: atom_id res chain seq x y z
N MET A 1 -39.77 19.09 -0.15
CA MET A 1 -38.92 17.89 -0.23
C MET A 1 -37.66 18.26 0.53
N GLU A 2 -37.68 18.02 1.84
CA GLU A 2 -36.51 18.24 2.70
C GLU A 2 -35.49 17.15 2.34
N LEU A 3 -34.33 17.57 1.84
CA LEU A 3 -33.20 16.68 1.66
C LEU A 3 -32.58 16.51 3.04
N ASP A 4 -32.89 15.37 3.66
CA ASP A 4 -32.38 14.98 4.97
C ASP A 4 -30.84 14.92 4.94
N GLU A 5 -30.22 15.91 5.58
CA GLU A 5 -28.77 16.07 5.71
C GLU A 5 -28.08 14.84 6.34
N ASN A 6 -28.84 13.97 7.02
CA ASN A 6 -28.35 12.72 7.57
C ASN A 6 -27.96 11.68 6.49
N THR A 7 -28.66 11.64 5.36
CA THR A 7 -28.39 10.68 4.27
C THR A 7 -27.10 10.98 3.50
N ALA A 8 -26.68 12.24 3.43
CA ALA A 8 -25.48 12.65 2.69
C ALA A 8 -24.17 12.26 3.43
N CYS A 9 -24.16 12.34 4.77
CA CYS A 9 -23.01 11.90 5.58
C CYS A 9 -22.82 10.37 5.50
N GLU A 10 -23.89 9.60 5.68
CA GLU A 10 -23.85 8.13 5.62
C GLU A 10 -23.37 7.61 4.25
N HIS A 11 -23.82 8.26 3.16
CA HIS A 11 -23.35 7.94 1.81
C HIS A 11 -21.84 8.22 1.64
N SER A 12 -21.34 9.33 2.19
CA SER A 12 -19.91 9.67 2.13
C SER A 12 -19.02 8.71 2.92
N ASP A 13 -19.50 8.19 4.05
CA ASP A 13 -18.78 7.21 4.86
C ASP A 13 -18.73 5.83 4.20
N ILE A 14 -19.84 5.38 3.61
CA ILE A 14 -19.89 4.12 2.86
C ILE A 14 -18.95 4.20 1.65
N GLN A 15 -18.98 5.31 0.91
CA GLN A 15 -18.11 5.53 -0.23
C GLN A 15 -16.62 5.48 0.16
N ARG A 16 -16.25 6.18 1.23
CA ARG A 16 -14.87 6.15 1.76
C ARG A 16 -14.44 4.74 2.20
N GLN A 17 -15.34 3.97 2.82
CA GLN A 17 -15.05 2.60 3.21
C GLN A 17 -14.84 1.69 1.99
N LEU A 18 -15.63 1.86 0.93
CA LEU A 18 -15.46 1.12 -0.33
C LEU A 18 -14.12 1.46 -0.99
N GLU A 19 -13.80 2.75 -1.15
CA GLU A 19 -12.52 3.22 -1.69
C GLU A 19 -11.33 2.68 -0.89
N HIS A 20 -11.43 2.66 0.44
CA HIS A 20 -10.38 2.10 1.29
C HIS A 20 -10.19 0.60 1.07
N ARG A 21 -11.29 -0.17 0.96
CA ARG A 21 -11.23 -1.62 0.69
C ARG A 21 -10.58 -1.90 -0.66
N GLU A 22 -10.97 -1.16 -1.69
CA GLU A 22 -10.37 -1.28 -3.01
C GLU A 22 -8.87 -1.00 -2.99
N LEU A 23 -8.45 0.08 -2.32
CA LEU A 23 -7.03 0.41 -2.15
C LEU A 23 -6.26 -0.71 -1.45
N VAL A 24 -6.81 -1.25 -0.36
CA VAL A 24 -6.21 -2.37 0.38
C VAL A 24 -6.07 -3.61 -0.52
N GLU A 25 -7.09 -3.92 -1.32
CA GLU A 25 -7.02 -5.05 -2.26
C GLU A 25 -5.93 -4.85 -3.31
N ILE A 26 -5.81 -3.65 -3.89
CA ILE A 26 -4.78 -3.31 -4.87
C ILE A 26 -3.40 -3.51 -4.26
N VAL A 27 -3.15 -2.90 -3.10
CA VAL A 27 -1.88 -3.00 -2.39
C VAL A 27 -1.56 -4.47 -2.09
N SER A 28 -2.54 -5.24 -1.60
CA SER A 28 -2.38 -6.67 -1.32
C SER A 28 -2.00 -7.47 -2.58
N ARG A 29 -2.66 -7.22 -3.71
CA ARG A 29 -2.34 -7.89 -5.00
C ARG A 29 -0.93 -7.54 -5.50
N VAL A 30 -0.47 -6.32 -5.29
CA VAL A 30 0.91 -5.93 -5.68
C VAL A 30 1.92 -6.60 -4.76
N LEU A 31 1.72 -6.55 -3.45
CA LEU A 31 2.59 -7.19 -2.46
C LEU A 31 2.70 -8.70 -2.70
N THR A 32 1.61 -9.38 -3.03
CA THR A 32 1.63 -10.83 -3.30
C THR A 32 2.46 -11.21 -4.53
N LYS A 33 2.58 -10.32 -5.52
CA LYS A 33 3.41 -10.53 -6.72
C LYS A 33 4.89 -10.17 -6.52
N MET A 34 5.25 -9.47 -5.44
CA MET A 34 6.65 -9.18 -5.15
C MET A 34 7.41 -10.47 -4.78
N PRO A 35 8.70 -10.58 -5.14
CA PRO A 35 9.61 -11.55 -4.55
C PRO A 35 9.53 -11.53 -3.03
N VAL A 36 9.51 -12.73 -2.43
CA VAL A 36 9.22 -12.95 -1.01
C VAL A 36 10.09 -12.08 -0.09
N LEU A 37 11.39 -11.98 -0.37
CA LEU A 37 12.31 -11.18 0.44
C LEU A 37 11.95 -9.68 0.41
N ARG A 38 11.63 -9.13 -0.77
CA ARG A 38 11.24 -7.71 -0.90
C ARG A 38 9.96 -7.42 -0.13
N ARG A 39 8.95 -8.30 -0.23
CA ARG A 39 7.71 -8.18 0.55
C ARG A 39 8.00 -8.19 2.05
N LYS A 40 8.78 -9.16 2.55
CA LYS A 40 9.13 -9.27 3.97
C LYS A 40 9.84 -8.02 4.48
N VAL A 41 10.87 -7.56 3.76
CA VAL A 41 11.61 -6.33 4.12
C VAL A 41 10.69 -5.11 4.15
N PHE A 42 9.81 -4.95 3.15
CA PHE A 42 8.87 -3.85 3.10
C PHE A 42 7.89 -3.86 4.28
N VAL A 43 7.33 -5.03 4.63
CA VAL A 43 6.42 -5.19 5.77
C VAL A 43 7.13 -4.90 7.09
N SER A 44 8.34 -5.43 7.33
CA SER A 44 9.12 -5.09 8.53
C SER A 44 9.37 -3.59 8.65
N ARG A 45 9.69 -2.90 7.54
CA ARG A 45 9.99 -1.46 7.56
C ARG A 45 8.77 -0.56 7.67
N ARG A 46 7.65 -0.90 7.01
CA ARG A 46 6.48 0.00 6.86
C ARG A 46 5.30 -0.35 7.75
N VAL A 47 5.15 -1.63 8.11
CA VAL A 47 4.03 -2.11 8.95
C VAL A 47 4.50 -2.29 10.39
N HIS A 48 5.67 -2.90 10.58
CA HIS A 48 6.21 -3.15 11.91
C HIS A 48 7.11 -2.02 12.44
N GLY A 49 7.50 -1.08 11.59
CA GLY A 49 8.23 0.13 11.99
C GLY A 49 9.71 -0.10 12.34
N LEU A 50 10.29 -1.27 12.05
CA LEU A 50 11.71 -1.54 12.27
C LEU A 50 12.54 -0.52 11.48
N SER A 51 13.69 -0.10 11.99
CA SER A 51 14.70 0.68 11.26
C SER A 51 15.38 -0.15 10.15
N SER A 52 16.11 0.50 9.23
CA SER A 52 16.89 -0.22 8.21
C SER A 52 17.98 -1.10 8.82
N LYS A 53 18.52 -0.69 9.98
CA LYS A 53 19.54 -1.47 10.72
C LYS A 53 18.94 -2.72 11.36
N GLU A 54 17.77 -2.60 12.00
CA GLU A 54 17.08 -3.74 12.63
C GLU A 54 16.63 -4.76 11.58
N ALA A 55 15.99 -4.30 10.50
CA ALA A 55 15.58 -5.18 9.40
C ALA A 55 16.80 -5.83 8.69
N ALA A 56 17.92 -5.10 8.57
CA ALA A 56 19.15 -5.65 8.02
C ALA A 56 19.65 -6.83 8.86
N GLY A 57 19.60 -6.71 10.20
CA GLY A 57 19.91 -7.80 11.12
C GLY A 57 18.96 -8.99 10.97
N GLU A 58 17.66 -8.75 10.85
CA GLU A 58 16.64 -9.80 10.69
C GLU A 58 16.84 -10.65 9.43
N PHE A 59 17.22 -10.02 8.31
CA PHE A 59 17.32 -10.68 7.01
C PHE A 59 18.74 -11.01 6.56
N GLY A 60 19.76 -10.73 7.37
CA GLY A 60 21.17 -10.92 6.99
C GLY A 60 21.61 -10.03 5.82
N LEU A 61 21.09 -8.80 5.77
CA LEU A 61 21.34 -7.82 4.72
C LEU A 61 22.17 -6.65 5.25
N THR A 62 22.56 -5.73 4.35
CA THR A 62 23.04 -4.40 4.75
C THR A 62 21.87 -3.41 4.84
N PRO A 63 21.99 -2.33 5.64
CA PRO A 63 20.95 -1.29 5.68
C PRO A 63 20.64 -0.70 4.30
N GLY A 64 21.66 -0.48 3.46
CA GLY A 64 21.46 0.02 2.09
C GLY A 64 20.72 -0.97 1.18
N ALA A 65 20.94 -2.29 1.35
CA ALA A 65 20.17 -3.30 0.63
C ALA A 65 18.70 -3.30 1.06
N VAL A 66 18.43 -3.11 2.37
CA VAL A 66 17.08 -2.92 2.90
C VAL A 66 16.41 -1.71 2.27
N ASP A 67 17.09 -0.56 2.24
CA ASP A 67 16.56 0.66 1.63
C ASP A 67 16.21 0.46 0.15
N MET A 68 17.08 -0.24 -0.59
CA MET A 68 16.83 -0.57 -1.99
C MET A 68 15.61 -1.50 -2.17
N HIS A 69 15.41 -2.48 -1.28
CA HIS A 69 14.21 -3.32 -1.30
C HIS A 69 12.95 -2.51 -1.04
N VAL A 70 12.98 -1.60 -0.06
CA VAL A 70 11.84 -0.71 0.25
C VAL A 70 11.55 0.23 -0.92
N ALA A 71 12.56 0.87 -1.50
CA ALA A 71 12.40 1.77 -2.65
C ALA A 71 11.76 1.05 -3.85
N ARG A 72 12.21 -0.17 -4.16
CA ARG A 72 11.62 -1.00 -5.22
C ARG A 72 10.17 -1.38 -4.93
N ALA A 73 9.84 -1.72 -3.68
CA ALA A 73 8.48 -2.03 -3.29
C ALA A 73 7.54 -0.81 -3.41
N VAL A 74 8.01 0.38 -3.01
CA VAL A 74 7.27 1.64 -3.20
C VAL A 74 7.04 1.93 -4.68
N LEU A 75 8.06 1.73 -5.52
CA LEU A 75 7.94 1.92 -6.96
C LEU A 75 6.95 0.94 -7.61
N ASP A 76 6.95 -0.33 -7.20
CA ASP A 76 5.98 -1.33 -7.66
C ASP A 76 4.54 -0.92 -7.30
N LEU A 77 4.33 -0.38 -6.08
CA LEU A 77 3.03 0.12 -5.64
C LEU A 77 2.60 1.37 -6.43
N HIS A 78 3.51 2.33 -6.61
CA HIS A 78 3.22 3.56 -7.37
C HIS A 78 2.76 3.25 -8.80
N ARG A 79 3.49 2.38 -9.50
CA ARG A 79 3.14 1.94 -10.87
C ARG A 79 1.78 1.26 -10.92
N ALA A 80 1.42 0.50 -9.90
CA ALA A 80 0.12 -0.14 -9.85
C ALA A 80 -1.02 0.88 -9.69
N MET A 81 -0.81 1.92 -8.89
CA MET A 81 -1.80 3.00 -8.74
C MET A 81 -1.93 3.83 -10.03
N GLU A 82 -0.83 4.19 -10.68
CA GLU A 82 -0.87 4.91 -11.98
C GLU A 82 -1.66 4.14 -13.05
N LEU A 83 -1.55 2.81 -13.09
CA LEU A 83 -2.29 1.97 -14.04
C LEU A 83 -3.80 1.95 -13.77
N ILE A 84 -4.21 2.21 -12.54
CA ILE A 84 -5.62 2.24 -12.13
C ILE A 84 -6.21 3.60 -12.46
N GLU A 85 -5.50 4.69 -12.14
CA GLU A 85 -5.88 6.05 -12.53
C GLU A 85 -6.10 6.14 -14.05
N LYS A 86 -5.15 5.67 -14.85
CA LYS A 86 -5.26 5.65 -16.32
C LYS A 86 -6.43 4.82 -16.87
N ARG A 87 -6.98 3.89 -16.10
CA ARG A 87 -8.16 3.10 -16.50
C ARG A 87 -9.48 3.77 -16.14
N ALA A 88 -9.47 4.69 -15.18
CA ALA A 88 -10.64 5.49 -14.83
C ALA A 88 -10.87 6.63 -15.85
N ASP A 89 -9.82 7.02 -16.58
CA ASP A 89 -9.84 8.10 -17.59
C ASP A 89 -10.22 7.64 -19.02
N VAL A 90 -10.62 6.38 -19.23
CA VAL A 90 -10.98 5.77 -20.54
C VAL A 90 -12.39 5.20 -20.50
#